data_AF-H8GIT1-F1
#
_entry.id   AF-H8GIT1-F1
#
_cell.length_a   1.000
_cell.length_b   1.000
_cell.length_c   1.000
_cell.angle_alpha   90.00
_cell.angle_beta   90.00
_cell.angle_gamma   90.00
#
_symmetry.space_group_name_H-M   'P 1'
#
loop_
_entity.id
_entity.type
_entity.pdbx_description
1 polymer ?
#
loop_
_entity_poly.entity_id
_entity_poly.type
_entity_poly.pdbx_seq_one_letter_code
_entity_poly.pdbx_strand_id
1 'polypeptide(L)'
;MVHGGADHGGGIAAAVAGLLDFLEKLAGMEPPEIFAEVFPGIASMQNIHPLLVHFPIAFLSAFFLLDLAGSLFRKPSWRAVASWLLYLGAVSAIFTAAAGFIAANSVAHGGDVHGIMERHEHFMLTVLILSLLLSAWRALQGVAIEGAANTLFLILAAIMCGVLVLGADLGGLMVYRYGVAVSAVPVTEEALMHSHSGEEAAHEHDHGPAFDPDPDSGHAHESLPASEPAHDDQHDHDHDHDHDHDHDHDHDHDHDHDHDHTHDHPAASE
;
A
#
# COMPACT_ATOMS: atom_id res chain seq x y z
N MET A 1 7.85 13.02 -21.29
CA MET A 1 7.11 14.20 -21.76
C MET A 1 8.13 15.23 -22.21
N VAL A 2 8.41 15.26 -23.52
CA VAL A 2 9.35 16.21 -24.13
C VAL A 2 8.55 17.43 -24.54
N HIS A 3 8.78 18.54 -23.87
CA HIS A 3 8.56 19.89 -24.40
C HIS A 3 9.96 20.50 -24.44
N GLY A 4 10.41 21.22 -25.45
CA GLY A 4 9.75 21.94 -26.51
C GLY A 4 10.77 23.03 -26.84
N GLY A 5 11.17 23.14 -28.11
CA GLY A 5 12.24 24.03 -28.55
C GLY A 5 12.03 25.46 -28.06
N ALA A 6 13.04 25.96 -27.34
CA ALA A 6 13.27 27.37 -27.11
C ALA A 6 14.71 27.66 -27.52
N ASP A 7 14.88 27.77 -28.82
CA ASP A 7 16.02 28.38 -29.49
C ASP A 7 16.15 29.82 -28.98
N HIS A 8 17.04 30.00 -28.03
CA HIS A 8 17.51 31.30 -27.59
C HIS A 8 19.00 31.39 -27.91
N GLY A 9 19.37 32.43 -28.67
CA GLY A 9 20.75 32.83 -28.93
C GLY A 9 21.48 33.34 -27.68
N GLY A 10 21.50 32.54 -26.61
CA GLY A 10 22.40 32.69 -25.47
C GLY A 10 23.62 31.83 -25.72
N GLY A 11 24.68 32.42 -26.29
CA GLY A 11 25.95 31.72 -26.44
C GLY A 11 26.54 31.29 -25.09
N ILE A 12 27.71 30.65 -25.12
CA ILE A 12 28.44 30.19 -23.91
C ILE A 12 28.48 31.28 -22.82
N ALA A 13 28.61 32.56 -23.21
CA ALA A 13 28.59 33.70 -22.29
C ALA A 13 27.30 33.83 -21.46
N ALA A 14 26.12 33.58 -22.03
CA ALA A 14 24.85 33.64 -21.30
C ALA A 14 24.69 32.44 -20.35
N ALA A 15 25.15 31.26 -20.76
CA ALA A 15 25.20 30.09 -19.90
C ALA A 15 26.19 30.28 -18.73
N VAL A 16 27.35 30.89 -18.98
CA VAL A 16 28.32 31.25 -17.92
C VAL A 16 27.75 32.32 -17.01
N ALA A 17 27.09 33.35 -17.53
CA ALA A 17 26.45 34.38 -16.71
C ALA A 17 25.37 33.77 -15.79
N GLY A 18 24.50 32.92 -16.33
CA GLY A 18 23.49 32.22 -15.53
C GLY A 18 24.08 31.29 -14.47
N LEU A 19 25.22 30.63 -14.76
CA LEU A 19 25.93 29.82 -13.78
C LEU A 19 26.57 30.67 -12.68
N LEU A 20 27.17 31.82 -13.03
CA LEU A 20 27.80 32.71 -12.06
C LEU A 20 26.77 33.34 -11.12
N ASP A 21 25.63 33.81 -11.66
CA ASP A 21 24.51 34.32 -10.86
C ASP A 21 23.99 33.24 -9.89
N PHE A 22 23.89 31.99 -10.36
CA PHE A 22 23.51 30.87 -9.50
C PHE A 22 24.53 30.59 -8.39
N LEU A 23 25.83 30.58 -8.70
CA LEU A 23 26.88 30.37 -7.72
C LEU A 23 26.99 31.51 -6.70
N GLU A 24 26.81 32.76 -7.13
CA GLU A 24 26.76 33.92 -6.25
C GLU A 24 25.56 33.85 -5.31
N LYS A 25 24.39 33.46 -5.84
CA LYS A 25 23.18 33.19 -5.04
C LYS A 25 23.44 32.10 -3.99
N LEU A 26 24.07 30.98 -4.36
CA LEU A 26 24.41 29.91 -3.42
C LEU A 26 25.44 30.33 -2.36
N ALA A 27 26.44 31.13 -2.73
CA ALA A 27 27.48 31.58 -1.81
C ALA A 27 26.96 32.51 -0.69
N GLY A 28 25.81 33.16 -0.92
CA GLY A 28 25.14 34.00 0.07
C GLY A 28 24.12 33.29 0.95
N MET A 29 23.88 32.00 0.75
CA MET A 29 22.87 31.19 1.46
C MET A 29 23.46 30.42 2.63
N GLU A 30 22.61 30.10 3.61
CA GLU A 30 22.98 29.18 4.70
C GLU A 30 22.97 27.72 4.20
N PRO A 31 23.76 26.80 4.80
CA PRO A 31 23.86 25.41 4.33
C PRO A 31 22.52 24.66 4.11
N PRO A 32 21.46 24.83 4.95
CA PRO A 32 20.16 24.21 4.70
C PRO A 32 19.44 24.78 3.48
N GLU A 33 19.62 26.07 3.21
CA GLU A 33 19.02 26.77 2.06
C GLU A 33 19.71 26.36 0.77
N ILE A 34 21.05 26.22 0.80
CA ILE A 34 21.84 25.64 -0.30
C ILE A 34 21.33 24.24 -0.61
N PHE A 35 21.09 23.40 0.41
CA PHE A 35 20.56 22.06 0.21
C PHE A 35 19.16 22.07 -0.40
N ALA A 36 18.27 22.95 0.06
CA ALA A 36 16.91 23.09 -0.48
C ALA A 36 16.90 23.63 -1.92
N GLU A 37 17.83 24.52 -2.27
CA GLU A 37 17.97 25.05 -3.63
C GLU A 37 18.54 23.98 -4.59
N VAL A 38 19.51 23.18 -4.14
CA VAL A 38 20.15 22.13 -4.97
C VAL A 38 19.29 20.86 -5.05
N PHE A 39 18.61 20.50 -3.97
CA PHE A 39 17.77 19.30 -3.87
C PHE A 39 16.34 19.63 -3.39
N PRO A 40 15.59 20.44 -4.15
CA PRO A 40 14.26 20.91 -3.72
C PRO A 40 13.28 19.77 -3.48
N GLY A 41 13.36 18.70 -4.30
CA GLY A 41 12.52 17.52 -4.12
C GLY A 41 12.74 16.84 -2.76
N ILE A 42 13.99 16.57 -2.40
CA ILE A 42 14.31 15.91 -1.12
C ILE A 42 13.96 16.82 0.06
N ALA A 43 14.28 18.12 -0.05
CA ALA A 43 13.98 19.10 0.99
C ALA A 43 12.47 19.29 1.23
N SER A 44 11.64 19.08 0.21
CA SER A 44 10.17 19.19 0.30
C SER A 44 9.49 17.93 0.86
N MET A 45 10.20 16.80 1.00
CA MET A 45 9.60 15.56 1.47
C MET A 45 9.33 15.60 2.97
N GLN A 46 8.09 15.33 3.36
CA GLN A 46 7.72 15.11 4.78
C GLN A 46 8.26 13.77 5.32
N ASN A 47 8.61 12.84 4.42
CA ASN A 47 9.04 11.50 4.79
C ASN A 47 10.10 10.99 3.78
N ILE A 48 11.27 10.60 4.29
CA ILE A 48 12.35 10.03 3.47
C ILE A 48 12.18 8.53 3.20
N HIS A 49 11.31 7.84 3.94
CA HIS A 49 11.09 6.39 3.82
C HIS A 49 10.77 5.95 2.38
N PRO A 50 9.86 6.60 1.61
CA PRO A 50 9.59 6.24 0.22
C PRO A 50 10.80 6.37 -0.72
N LEU A 51 11.81 7.17 -0.39
CA LEU A 51 13.06 7.18 -1.13
C LEU A 51 13.87 5.91 -0.83
N LEU A 52 13.99 5.55 0.45
CA LEU A 52 14.83 4.43 0.88
C LEU A 52 14.28 3.06 0.47
N VAL A 53 12.96 2.87 0.38
CA VAL A 53 12.35 1.56 0.04
C VAL A 53 12.83 0.99 -1.31
N HIS A 54 13.28 1.83 -2.24
CA HIS A 54 13.75 1.38 -3.55
C HIS A 54 14.99 0.48 -3.45
N PHE A 55 15.87 0.74 -2.49
CA PHE A 55 17.11 -0.02 -2.33
C PHE A 55 16.87 -1.48 -1.91
N PRO A 56 16.18 -1.79 -0.79
CA PRO A 56 15.92 -3.17 -0.42
C PRO A 56 15.06 -3.88 -1.47
N ILE A 57 14.09 -3.19 -2.11
CA ILE A 57 13.29 -3.79 -3.18
C ILE A 57 14.19 -4.24 -4.33
N ALA A 58 15.01 -3.33 -4.87
CA ALA A 58 15.87 -3.66 -6.01
C ALA A 58 16.93 -4.72 -5.65
N PHE A 59 17.62 -4.56 -4.52
CA PHE A 59 18.71 -5.45 -4.14
C PHE A 59 18.24 -6.85 -3.77
N LEU A 60 17.17 -6.99 -2.98
CA LEU A 60 16.68 -8.31 -2.56
C LEU A 60 16.04 -9.07 -3.71
N SER A 61 15.28 -8.40 -4.58
CA SER A 61 14.74 -9.03 -5.79
C SER A 61 15.84 -9.45 -6.76
N ALA A 62 16.84 -8.59 -7.01
CA ALA A 62 17.97 -8.93 -7.86
C ALA A 62 18.83 -10.07 -7.29
N PHE A 63 19.05 -10.07 -5.96
CA PHE A 63 19.69 -11.18 -5.25
C PHE A 63 18.98 -12.50 -5.53
N PHE A 64 17.67 -12.57 -5.32
CA PHE A 64 16.93 -13.81 -5.46
C PHE A 64 17.01 -14.35 -6.89
N LEU A 65 16.77 -13.50 -7.89
CA LEU A 65 16.84 -13.90 -9.29
C LEU A 65 18.24 -14.37 -9.68
N LEU A 66 19.27 -13.65 -9.24
CA LEU A 66 20.66 -13.99 -9.57
C LEU A 66 21.16 -15.22 -8.82
N ASP A 67 20.77 -15.43 -7.56
CA ASP A 67 21.14 -16.62 -6.80
C ASP A 67 20.41 -17.87 -7.34
N LEU A 68 19.14 -17.73 -7.73
CA LEU A 68 18.38 -18.79 -8.39
C LEU A 68 19.02 -19.19 -9.72
N ALA A 69 19.34 -18.22 -10.58
CA ALA A 69 20.02 -18.46 -11.85
C ALA A 69 21.44 -19.03 -11.63
N GLY A 70 22.20 -18.49 -10.68
CA GLY A 70 23.53 -18.96 -10.32
C GLY A 70 23.53 -20.39 -9.78
N SER A 71 22.49 -20.77 -9.03
CA SER A 71 22.25 -22.13 -8.57
C SER A 71 21.89 -23.07 -9.73
N LEU A 72 20.97 -22.66 -10.61
CA LEU A 72 20.50 -23.48 -11.74
C LEU A 72 21.62 -23.73 -12.78
N PHE A 73 22.40 -22.70 -13.11
CA PHE A 73 23.50 -22.78 -14.07
C PHE A 73 24.84 -23.18 -13.45
N ARG A 74 24.87 -23.45 -12.13
CA ARG A 74 26.09 -23.79 -11.38
C ARG A 74 27.24 -22.80 -11.63
N LYS A 75 26.95 -21.50 -11.48
CA LYS A 75 27.91 -20.39 -11.65
C LYS A 75 28.25 -19.75 -10.30
N PRO A 76 29.37 -20.15 -9.64
CA PRO A 76 29.74 -19.62 -8.33
C PRO A 76 29.95 -18.10 -8.32
N SER A 77 30.44 -17.52 -9.42
CA SER A 77 30.63 -16.07 -9.56
C SER A 77 29.32 -15.29 -9.48
N TRP A 78 28.23 -15.82 -10.05
CA TRP A 78 26.91 -15.18 -9.99
C TRP A 78 26.36 -15.22 -8.57
N ARG A 79 26.54 -16.34 -7.87
CA ARG A 79 26.16 -16.48 -6.47
C ARG A 79 26.97 -15.59 -5.53
N ALA A 80 28.24 -15.33 -5.86
CA ALA A 80 29.06 -14.37 -5.13
C ALA A 80 28.53 -12.94 -5.26
N VAL A 81 28.14 -12.52 -6.48
CA VAL A 81 27.49 -11.22 -6.70
C VAL A 81 26.13 -11.16 -5.99
N ALA A 82 25.34 -12.24 -6.08
CA ALA A 82 24.06 -12.32 -5.39
C ALA A 82 24.21 -12.19 -3.86
N SER A 83 25.27 -12.76 -3.28
CA SER A 83 25.57 -12.62 -1.85
C SER A 83 25.81 -11.14 -1.46
N TRP A 84 26.52 -10.37 -2.28
CA TRP A 84 26.69 -8.94 -2.04
C TRP A 84 25.37 -8.16 -2.16
N LEU A 85 24.54 -8.50 -3.14
CA LEU A 85 23.20 -7.91 -3.27
C LEU A 85 22.33 -8.21 -2.05
N LEU A 86 22.38 -9.44 -1.52
CA LEU A 86 21.69 -9.81 -0.28
C LEU A 86 22.15 -8.95 0.90
N TYR A 87 23.46 -8.77 1.08
CA TYR A 87 24.00 -7.96 2.18
C TYR A 87 23.63 -6.48 2.06
N LEU A 88 23.74 -5.91 0.85
CA LEU A 88 23.32 -4.53 0.60
C LEU A 88 21.80 -4.36 0.77
N GLY A 89 21.02 -5.35 0.35
CA GLY A 89 19.57 -5.40 0.58
C GLY A 89 19.22 -5.42 2.07
N ALA A 90 19.88 -6.27 2.87
CA ALA A 90 19.66 -6.35 4.31
C ALA A 90 20.05 -5.05 5.03
N VAL A 91 21.21 -4.47 4.71
CA VAL A 91 21.67 -3.19 5.29
C VAL A 91 20.70 -2.06 4.93
N SER A 92 20.31 -1.95 3.67
CA SER A 92 19.33 -0.93 3.25
C SER A 92 17.94 -1.14 3.85
N ALA A 93 17.52 -2.39 4.08
CA ALA A 93 16.28 -2.70 4.78
C ALA A 93 16.29 -2.19 6.23
N ILE A 94 17.44 -2.26 6.95
CA ILE A 94 17.56 -1.68 8.30
C ILE A 94 17.30 -0.17 8.26
N PHE A 95 17.99 0.56 7.36
CA PHE A 95 17.80 2.01 7.25
C PHE A 95 16.38 2.37 6.81
N THR A 96 15.79 1.58 5.91
CA THR A 96 14.41 1.76 5.44
C THR A 96 13.40 1.56 6.57
N ALA A 97 13.57 0.51 7.37
CA ALA A 97 12.72 0.24 8.53
C ALA A 97 12.82 1.36 9.56
N ALA A 98 14.04 1.81 9.88
CA ALA A 98 14.25 2.95 10.79
C ALA A 98 13.54 4.23 10.30
N ALA A 99 13.67 4.56 9.02
CA ALA A 99 12.94 5.68 8.43
C ALA A 99 11.41 5.49 8.46
N GLY A 100 10.94 4.25 8.27
CA GLY A 100 9.52 3.90 8.35
C GLY A 100 8.93 4.13 9.75
N PHE A 101 9.65 3.70 10.79
CA PHE A 101 9.26 3.96 12.18
C PHE A 101 9.22 5.46 12.51
N ILE A 102 10.21 6.22 12.06
CA ILE A 102 10.22 7.68 12.22
C ILE A 102 8.99 8.30 11.54
N ALA A 103 8.66 7.83 10.34
CA ALA A 103 7.49 8.30 9.60
C ALA A 103 6.17 7.98 10.29
N ALA A 104 6.01 6.75 10.79
CA ALA A 104 4.80 6.31 11.48
C ALA A 104 4.46 7.18 12.70
N ASN A 105 5.49 7.73 13.36
CA ASN A 105 5.34 8.59 14.54
C ASN A 105 5.24 10.09 14.21
N SER A 106 5.54 10.53 12.98
CA SER A 106 5.63 11.94 12.61
C SER A 106 4.62 12.41 11.57
N VAL A 107 4.07 11.49 10.76
CA VAL A 107 3.08 11.79 9.73
C VAL A 107 1.68 11.52 10.27
N ALA A 108 0.78 12.50 10.17
CA ALA A 108 -0.61 12.32 10.56
C ALA A 108 -1.30 11.31 9.61
N HIS A 109 -1.97 10.31 10.18
CA HIS A 109 -2.76 9.32 9.47
C HIS A 109 -4.14 9.18 10.14
N GLY A 110 -5.19 9.00 9.33
CA GLY A 110 -6.55 8.76 9.81
C GLY A 110 -6.77 7.32 10.24
N GLY A 111 -7.79 7.07 11.07
CA GLY A 111 -8.10 5.73 11.62
C GLY A 111 -8.23 4.62 10.58
N ASP A 112 -8.82 4.92 9.41
CA ASP A 112 -9.04 3.95 8.33
C ASP A 112 -7.74 3.39 7.71
N VAL A 113 -6.63 4.13 7.79
CA VAL A 113 -5.34 3.73 7.21
C VAL A 113 -4.47 2.97 8.20
N HIS A 114 -4.75 3.10 9.50
CA HIS A 114 -3.91 2.54 10.57
C HIS A 114 -3.73 1.03 10.43
N GLY A 115 -4.81 0.28 10.18
CA GLY A 115 -4.72 -1.18 10.00
C GLY A 115 -4.04 -1.62 8.69
N ILE A 116 -3.94 -0.74 7.68
CA ILE A 116 -3.13 -0.99 6.47
C ILE A 116 -1.65 -0.78 6.81
N MET A 117 -1.34 0.30 7.54
CA MET A 117 0.00 0.64 7.98
C MET A 117 0.60 -0.45 8.87
N GLU A 118 -0.14 -0.96 9.84
CA GLU A 118 0.32 -2.03 10.73
C GLU A 118 0.62 -3.34 9.96
N ARG A 119 -0.22 -3.70 8.99
CA ARG A 119 0.05 -4.87 8.12
C ARG A 119 1.27 -4.67 7.24
N HIS A 120 1.42 -3.47 6.68
CA HIS A 120 2.61 -3.10 5.91
C HIS A 120 3.88 -3.24 6.77
N GLU A 121 3.85 -2.71 8.00
CA GLU A 121 4.94 -2.80 8.96
C GLU A 121 5.32 -4.25 9.25
N HIS A 122 4.35 -5.11 9.59
CA HIS A 122 4.59 -6.52 9.86
C HIS A 122 5.23 -7.26 8.67
N PHE A 123 4.75 -7.00 7.44
CA PHE A 123 5.35 -7.58 6.24
C PHE A 123 6.79 -7.11 6.04
N MET A 124 7.06 -5.81 6.20
CA MET A 124 8.41 -5.28 6.00
C MET A 124 9.39 -5.67 7.11
N LEU A 125 8.93 -5.83 8.35
CA LEU A 125 9.73 -6.41 9.44
C LEU A 125 10.04 -7.88 9.20
N THR A 126 9.08 -8.64 8.67
CA THR A 126 9.31 -10.04 8.26
C THR A 126 10.39 -10.12 7.18
N VAL A 127 10.34 -9.24 6.17
CA VAL A 127 11.38 -9.13 5.13
C VAL A 127 12.74 -8.77 5.74
N LEU A 128 12.79 -7.80 6.65
CA LEU A 128 14.02 -7.42 7.34
C LEU A 128 14.64 -8.62 8.07
N ILE A 129 13.85 -9.31 8.90
CA ILE A 129 14.30 -10.47 9.67
C ILE A 129 14.79 -11.58 8.74
N LEU A 130 14.01 -11.94 7.71
CA LEU A 130 14.40 -12.97 6.74
C LEU A 130 15.69 -12.58 6.00
N SER A 131 15.83 -11.32 5.58
CA SER A 131 17.03 -10.84 4.89
C SER A 131 18.28 -10.95 5.78
N LEU A 132 18.16 -10.66 7.08
CA LEU A 132 19.25 -10.77 8.04
C LEU A 132 19.60 -12.24 8.32
N LEU A 133 18.60 -13.10 8.50
CA LEU A 133 18.80 -14.53 8.70
C LEU A 133 19.48 -15.18 7.49
N LEU A 134 18.99 -14.89 6.28
CA LEU A 134 19.59 -15.38 5.05
C LEU A 134 21.01 -14.82 4.85
N SER A 135 21.24 -13.55 5.19
CA SER A 135 22.58 -12.94 5.16
C SER A 135 23.54 -13.64 6.11
N ALA A 136 23.12 -13.85 7.36
CA ALA A 136 23.93 -14.54 8.36
C ALA A 136 24.23 -15.98 7.95
N TRP A 137 23.21 -16.72 7.47
CA TRP A 137 23.39 -18.07 6.96
C TRP A 137 24.39 -18.10 5.78
N ARG A 138 24.24 -17.19 4.81
CA ARG A 138 25.16 -17.08 3.67
C ARG A 138 26.59 -16.76 4.11
N ALA A 139 26.77 -15.88 5.09
CA ALA A 139 28.08 -15.51 5.60
C ALA A 139 28.77 -16.68 6.34
N LEU A 140 28.00 -17.50 7.06
CA LEU A 140 28.53 -18.64 7.82
C LEU A 140 28.86 -19.86 6.94
N GLN A 141 28.03 -20.17 5.95
CA GLN A 141 28.23 -21.32 5.06
C GLN A 141 29.03 -21.00 3.79
N GLY A 142 29.14 -19.72 3.43
CA GLY A 142 29.80 -19.27 2.21
C GLY A 142 28.94 -19.41 0.95
N VAL A 143 29.56 -19.15 -0.20
CA VAL A 143 28.86 -19.03 -1.50
C VAL A 143 28.33 -20.38 -2.01
N ALA A 144 28.97 -21.49 -1.63
CA ALA A 144 28.69 -22.84 -2.13
C ALA A 144 27.70 -23.62 -1.25
N ILE A 145 26.54 -23.04 -0.96
CA ILE A 145 25.45 -23.81 -0.32
C ILE A 145 24.93 -24.82 -1.36
N GLU A 146 25.01 -26.12 -1.04
CA GLU A 146 24.64 -27.23 -1.93
C GLU A 146 23.60 -28.16 -1.30
N GLY A 147 22.97 -29.00 -2.12
CA GLY A 147 22.01 -30.02 -1.67
C GLY A 147 20.73 -29.45 -1.08
N ALA A 148 20.16 -30.17 -0.09
CA ALA A 148 18.89 -29.81 0.54
C ALA A 148 18.92 -28.44 1.24
N ALA A 149 20.08 -28.05 1.79
CA ALA A 149 20.28 -26.74 2.42
C ALA A 149 20.10 -25.59 1.41
N ASN A 150 20.55 -25.78 0.17
CA ASN A 150 20.38 -24.79 -0.89
C ASN A 150 18.91 -24.66 -1.29
N THR A 151 18.18 -25.78 -1.38
CA THR A 151 16.75 -25.77 -1.68
C THR A 151 15.98 -25.00 -0.60
N LEU A 152 16.26 -25.25 0.68
CA LEU A 152 15.64 -24.53 1.79
C LEU A 152 15.98 -23.04 1.75
N PHE A 153 17.24 -22.68 1.50
CA PHE A 153 17.68 -21.29 1.35
C PHE A 153 16.91 -20.57 0.24
N LEU A 154 16.74 -21.20 -0.93
CA LEU A 154 16.01 -20.62 -2.06
C LEU A 154 14.51 -20.51 -1.79
N ILE A 155 13.90 -21.47 -1.08
CA ILE A 155 12.49 -21.39 -0.67
C ILE A 155 12.28 -20.20 0.28
N LEU A 156 13.13 -20.05 1.30
CA LEU A 156 13.05 -18.92 2.23
C LEU A 156 13.28 -17.58 1.52
N ALA A 157 14.22 -17.52 0.56
CA ALA A 157 14.45 -16.33 -0.25
C ALA A 157 13.25 -16.00 -1.16
N ALA A 158 12.57 -17.01 -1.70
CA ALA A 158 11.35 -16.84 -2.49
C ALA A 158 10.19 -16.32 -1.62
N ILE A 159 10.01 -16.88 -0.42
CA ILE A 159 9.01 -16.41 0.56
C ILE A 159 9.29 -14.96 0.93
N MET A 160 10.54 -14.61 1.25
CA MET A 160 10.95 -13.24 1.54
C MET A 160 10.59 -12.30 0.38
N CYS A 161 10.86 -12.68 -0.88
CA CYS A 161 10.48 -11.88 -2.04
C CYS A 161 8.96 -11.76 -2.22
N GLY A 162 8.20 -12.81 -1.93
CA GLY A 162 6.74 -12.78 -1.95
C GLY A 162 6.19 -11.79 -0.93
N VAL A 163 6.66 -11.86 0.32
CA VAL A 163 6.26 -10.91 1.38
C VAL A 163 6.70 -9.49 1.04
N LEU A 164 7.87 -9.29 0.45
CA LEU A 164 8.35 -7.99 -0.03
C LEU A 164 7.40 -7.37 -1.07
N VAL A 165 6.89 -8.16 -2.03
CA VAL A 165 5.93 -7.69 -3.02
C VAL A 165 4.62 -7.28 -2.35
N LEU A 166 4.09 -8.10 -1.45
CA LEU A 166 2.85 -7.78 -0.72
C LEU A 166 3.02 -6.53 0.16
N GLY A 167 4.13 -6.41 0.88
CA GLY A 167 4.45 -5.23 1.66
C GLY A 167 4.56 -3.97 0.79
N ALA A 168 5.24 -4.07 -0.36
CA ALA A 168 5.39 -2.96 -1.29
C ALA A 168 4.05 -2.51 -1.89
N ASP A 169 3.15 -3.46 -2.18
CA ASP A 169 1.78 -3.18 -2.64
C ASP A 169 0.98 -2.38 -1.59
N LEU A 170 0.99 -2.83 -0.33
CA LEU A 170 0.35 -2.08 0.77
C LEU A 170 0.97 -0.68 0.94
N GLY A 171 2.29 -0.56 0.78
CA GLY A 171 2.99 0.72 0.81
C GLY A 171 2.52 1.65 -0.31
N GLY A 172 2.37 1.11 -1.52
CA GLY A 172 1.79 1.82 -2.65
C GLY A 172 0.35 2.25 -2.40
N LEU A 173 -0.49 1.37 -1.82
CA LEU A 173 -1.87 1.68 -1.48
C LEU A 173 -1.95 2.87 -0.51
N MET A 174 -1.13 2.90 0.53
CA MET A 174 -1.07 4.01 1.49
C MET A 174 -0.72 5.35 0.81
N VAL A 175 0.28 5.35 -0.08
CA VAL A 175 0.73 6.58 -0.74
C VAL A 175 -0.23 7.03 -1.84
N TYR A 176 -0.61 6.13 -2.75
CA TYR A 176 -1.33 6.50 -3.98
C TYR A 176 -2.84 6.61 -3.80
N ARG A 177 -3.44 5.82 -2.90
CA ARG A 177 -4.89 5.89 -2.64
C ARG A 177 -5.23 6.77 -1.45
N TYR A 178 -4.45 6.66 -0.39
CA TYR A 178 -4.74 7.35 0.88
C TYR A 178 -3.88 8.60 1.11
N GLY A 179 -2.94 8.92 0.21
CA GLY A 179 -2.16 10.15 0.26
C GLY A 179 -1.25 10.26 1.49
N VAL A 180 -0.87 9.13 2.11
CA VAL A 180 -0.01 9.16 3.30
C VAL A 180 1.33 9.82 2.97
N ALA A 181 1.70 10.83 3.75
CA ALA A 181 2.91 11.64 3.56
C ALA A 181 2.97 12.43 2.24
N VAL A 182 1.81 12.70 1.61
CA VAL A 182 1.70 13.57 0.42
C VAL A 182 0.94 14.84 0.78
N SER A 183 1.47 15.98 0.34
CA SER A 183 0.75 17.26 0.46
C SER A 183 -0.32 17.35 -0.63
N ALA A 184 -1.59 17.51 -0.23
CA ALA A 184 -2.65 17.82 -1.17
C ALA A 184 -2.39 19.20 -1.80
N VAL A 185 -2.53 19.32 -3.12
CA VAL A 185 -2.53 20.62 -3.78
C VAL A 185 -3.81 21.34 -3.33
N PRO A 186 -3.72 22.51 -2.68
CA PRO A 186 -4.91 23.25 -2.28
C PRO A 186 -5.70 23.61 -3.53
N VAL A 187 -6.97 23.17 -3.58
CA VAL A 187 -7.89 23.58 -4.65
C VAL A 187 -8.26 25.03 -4.38
N THR A 188 -7.86 25.94 -5.28
CA THR A 188 -8.25 27.36 -5.19
C THR A 188 -9.76 27.49 -5.43
N GLU A 189 -10.42 28.45 -4.78
CA GLU A 189 -11.88 28.65 -4.91
C GLU A 189 -12.32 28.85 -6.38
N GLU A 190 -11.45 29.43 -7.23
CA GLU A 190 -11.66 29.56 -8.67
C GLU A 190 -11.85 28.21 -9.39
N ALA A 191 -11.16 27.15 -8.96
CA ALA A 191 -11.32 25.81 -9.51
C ALA A 191 -12.62 25.13 -9.05
N LEU A 192 -13.16 25.51 -7.88
CA LEU A 192 -14.44 25.03 -7.36
C LEU A 192 -15.64 25.70 -8.06
N MET A 193 -15.50 26.96 -8.49
CA MET A 193 -16.58 27.71 -9.14
C MET A 193 -16.76 27.36 -10.63
N HIS A 194 -15.75 26.78 -11.28
CA HIS A 194 -15.84 26.39 -12.70
C HIS A 194 -16.56 25.04 -12.96
N SER A 195 -16.92 24.26 -11.93
CA SER A 195 -17.63 22.97 -12.12
C SER A 195 -19.16 23.04 -11.99
N HIS A 196 -19.75 24.21 -11.71
CA HIS A 196 -21.19 24.34 -11.44
C HIS A 196 -21.96 25.26 -12.42
N SER A 197 -21.40 25.62 -13.58
CA SER A 197 -22.04 26.59 -14.50
C SER A 197 -22.57 26.03 -15.83
N GLY A 198 -22.81 24.72 -15.94
CA GLY A 198 -23.24 24.13 -17.22
C GLY A 198 -24.12 22.91 -17.13
N GLU A 199 -25.33 23.00 -16.56
CA GLU A 199 -26.51 22.22 -16.97
C GLU A 199 -27.76 22.61 -16.15
N GLU A 200 -28.33 23.78 -16.46
CA GLU A 200 -29.76 24.02 -16.22
C GLU A 200 -30.38 24.53 -17.53
N ALA A 201 -30.56 23.61 -18.48
CA ALA A 201 -31.46 23.83 -19.61
C ALA A 201 -32.88 23.51 -19.13
N ALA A 202 -33.69 24.57 -19.02
CA ALA A 202 -35.09 24.52 -18.64
C ALA A 202 -35.89 23.51 -19.49
N HIS A 203 -36.57 22.58 -18.82
CA HIS A 203 -37.62 21.78 -19.44
C HIS A 203 -38.95 22.54 -19.39
N GLU A 204 -39.35 23.13 -20.51
CA GLU A 204 -40.70 23.61 -20.76
C GLU A 204 -41.67 22.42 -20.89
N HIS A 205 -42.74 22.41 -20.10
CA HIS A 205 -43.83 21.44 -20.21
C HIS A 205 -44.89 21.95 -21.20
N ASP A 206 -45.01 21.28 -22.34
CA ASP A 206 -46.06 21.51 -23.34
C ASP A 206 -47.27 20.56 -23.09
N HIS A 207 -48.46 21.14 -22.87
CA HIS A 207 -49.70 20.40 -22.66
C HIS A 207 -50.50 20.33 -23.97
N GLY A 208 -50.52 19.16 -24.61
CA GLY A 208 -51.40 18.83 -25.74
C GLY A 208 -52.82 18.40 -25.30
N PRO A 209 -53.85 18.58 -26.15
CA PRO A 209 -55.25 18.59 -25.70
C PRO A 209 -55.90 17.20 -25.62
N ALA A 210 -56.94 17.16 -24.79
CA ALA A 210 -57.79 16.03 -24.44
C ALA A 210 -58.47 15.34 -25.64
N PHE A 211 -58.64 14.02 -25.53
CA PHE A 211 -59.63 13.26 -26.30
C PHE A 211 -60.30 12.21 -25.40
N ASP A 212 -61.62 12.28 -25.32
CA ASP A 212 -62.50 11.44 -24.50
C ASP A 212 -62.62 9.99 -25.04
N PRO A 213 -62.89 8.98 -24.17
CA PRO A 213 -62.99 7.56 -24.53
C PRO A 213 -64.45 7.07 -24.63
N ASP A 214 -64.70 5.99 -25.40
CA ASP A 214 -65.85 5.08 -25.19
C ASP A 214 -65.63 3.72 -25.92
N PRO A 215 -66.39 2.64 -25.67
CA PRO A 215 -66.09 1.61 -24.66
C PRO A 215 -66.11 0.17 -25.24
N ASP A 216 -65.69 -0.83 -24.47
CA ASP A 216 -66.42 -2.10 -24.19
C ASP A 216 -65.48 -3.25 -23.74
N SER A 217 -66.01 -4.10 -22.85
CA SER A 217 -65.48 -5.31 -22.19
C SER A 217 -64.39 -5.09 -21.11
N GLY A 218 -64.63 -5.23 -19.81
CA GLY A 218 -65.74 -5.77 -19.02
C GLY A 218 -65.17 -6.63 -17.88
N HIS A 219 -65.47 -6.26 -16.61
CA HIS A 219 -65.63 -7.10 -15.39
C HIS A 219 -65.07 -6.45 -14.09
N ALA A 220 -65.98 -5.78 -13.34
CA ALA A 220 -66.33 -5.93 -11.91
C ALA A 220 -65.25 -6.29 -10.85
N HIS A 221 -65.17 -5.76 -9.62
CA HIS A 221 -66.02 -4.85 -8.81
C HIS A 221 -65.22 -4.41 -7.53
N GLU A 222 -65.45 -3.17 -7.05
CA GLU A 222 -65.45 -2.62 -5.66
C GLU A 222 -64.29 -2.86 -4.65
N SER A 223 -63.92 -1.97 -3.70
CA SER A 223 -63.90 -0.49 -3.50
C SER A 223 -63.39 -0.21 -2.05
N LEU A 224 -62.30 0.57 -1.93
CA LEU A 224 -61.86 1.62 -0.95
C LEU A 224 -62.54 1.80 0.45
N PRO A 225 -61.86 2.42 1.47
CA PRO A 225 -61.60 3.89 1.56
C PRO A 225 -60.21 4.31 2.11
N ALA A 226 -59.60 5.39 1.55
CA ALA A 226 -59.44 6.78 2.07
C ALA A 226 -58.40 6.91 3.22
N SER A 227 -57.46 7.86 3.27
CA SER A 227 -57.56 9.33 3.18
C SER A 227 -56.17 10.02 3.23
N GLU A 228 -55.98 11.16 2.56
CA GLU A 228 -55.02 12.25 2.91
C GLU A 228 -55.76 13.33 3.75
N PRO A 229 -55.17 14.34 4.46
CA PRO A 229 -53.95 15.11 4.12
C PRO A 229 -53.11 15.77 5.28
N ALA A 230 -52.02 16.47 4.88
CA ALA A 230 -51.54 17.80 5.36
C ALA A 230 -50.53 18.02 6.55
N HIS A 231 -49.56 18.93 6.25
CA HIS A 231 -48.83 19.96 7.04
C HIS A 231 -47.71 19.65 8.07
N ASP A 232 -46.56 20.29 7.80
CA ASP A 232 -45.61 21.10 8.61
C ASP A 232 -45.14 20.74 10.05
N ASP A 233 -43.89 21.15 10.29
CA ASP A 233 -43.20 21.46 11.55
C ASP A 233 -42.50 20.34 12.37
N GLN A 234 -41.17 20.35 12.27
CA GLN A 234 -40.19 20.53 13.35
C GLN A 234 -40.18 19.65 14.64
N HIS A 235 -38.96 19.14 14.90
CA HIS A 235 -38.29 18.83 16.18
C HIS A 235 -38.31 17.41 16.80
N ASP A 236 -37.07 16.93 16.96
CA ASP A 236 -36.43 16.21 18.07
C ASP A 236 -36.81 14.75 18.40
N HIS A 237 -35.77 13.91 18.23
CA HIS A 237 -35.32 12.72 18.96
C HIS A 237 -36.33 11.89 19.80
N ASP A 238 -36.46 10.59 19.46
CA ASP A 238 -35.95 9.51 20.31
C ASP A 238 -35.95 8.16 19.57
N HIS A 239 -35.08 7.27 20.04
CA HIS A 239 -34.64 6.00 19.47
C HIS A 239 -35.75 4.93 19.34
N ASP A 240 -35.65 4.09 18.30
CA ASP A 240 -35.76 2.62 18.38
C ASP A 240 -35.67 1.99 16.99
N HIS A 241 -34.61 1.21 16.75
CA HIS A 241 -34.66 0.09 15.81
C HIS A 241 -33.86 -1.08 16.40
N ASP A 242 -34.61 -1.99 17.00
CA ASP A 242 -34.30 -3.41 17.10
C ASP A 242 -34.02 -4.00 15.71
N HIS A 243 -33.01 -4.86 15.60
CA HIS A 243 -33.15 -6.27 15.20
C HIS A 243 -31.78 -6.97 15.11
N ASP A 244 -31.59 -7.91 16.05
CA ASP A 244 -31.19 -9.31 15.86
C ASP A 244 -30.12 -9.67 14.82
N HIS A 245 -29.01 -10.26 15.27
CA HIS A 245 -28.85 -11.72 15.27
C HIS A 245 -27.60 -12.16 16.05
N ASP A 246 -27.84 -12.82 17.18
CA ASP A 246 -26.90 -13.73 17.83
C ASP A 246 -26.68 -14.97 16.95
N HIS A 247 -25.42 -15.42 16.85
CA HIS A 247 -24.99 -16.82 17.07
C HIS A 247 -23.51 -16.95 16.71
N ASP A 248 -22.67 -17.26 17.71
CA ASP A 248 -21.68 -18.35 17.62
C ASP A 248 -21.25 -18.69 19.05
N HIS A 249 -21.64 -19.88 19.51
CA HIS A 249 -21.20 -20.48 20.77
C HIS A 249 -19.99 -21.37 20.49
N ASP A 250 -18.87 -21.05 21.12
CA ASP A 250 -17.71 -21.94 21.21
C ASP A 250 -18.07 -23.20 22.02
N HIS A 251 -17.91 -24.36 21.38
CA HIS A 251 -17.96 -25.66 22.04
C HIS A 251 -16.52 -26.16 22.28
N ASP A 252 -15.99 -25.89 23.47
CA ASP A 252 -14.82 -26.61 23.99
C ASP A 252 -15.29 -27.89 24.69
N HIS A 253 -15.04 -29.03 24.05
CA HIS A 253 -15.16 -30.35 24.68
C HIS A 253 -13.78 -31.01 24.74
N ASP A 254 -13.12 -30.85 25.88
CA ASP A 254 -11.99 -31.69 26.28
C ASP A 254 -12.51 -33.09 26.65
N HIS A 255 -12.08 -34.09 25.89
CA HIS A 255 -12.29 -35.50 26.21
C HIS A 255 -10.95 -36.16 26.58
N ASP A 256 -10.67 -36.21 27.89
CA ASP A 256 -9.70 -37.13 28.46
C ASP A 256 -10.29 -38.54 28.50
N HIS A 257 -9.69 -39.47 27.76
CA HIS A 257 -9.99 -40.89 27.85
C HIS A 257 -8.74 -41.65 28.28
N ASP A 258 -8.69 -41.99 29.57
CA ASP A 258 -7.84 -43.05 30.10
C ASP A 258 -8.37 -44.41 29.62
N HIS A 259 -7.54 -45.15 28.89
CA HIS A 259 -7.77 -46.55 28.58
C HIS A 259 -6.73 -47.42 29.28
N ASP A 260 -7.16 -48.05 30.38
CA ASP A 260 -6.47 -49.17 31.01
C ASP A 260 -6.75 -50.44 30.17
N HIS A 261 -5.70 -51.00 29.58
CA HIS A 261 -5.75 -52.29 28.91
C HIS A 261 -4.84 -53.28 29.64
N THR A 262 -5.51 -54.16 30.39
CA THR A 262 -4.92 -55.38 30.93
C THR A 262 -4.77 -56.41 29.81
N HIS A 263 -3.55 -56.84 29.53
CA HIS A 263 -3.28 -58.03 28.72
C HIS A 263 -2.39 -59.00 29.49
N ASP A 264 -3.01 -60.15 29.80
CA ASP A 264 -2.44 -61.35 30.39
C ASP A 264 -1.46 -62.01 29.40
N HIS A 265 -0.24 -62.30 29.84
CA HIS A 265 0.73 -63.12 29.11
C HIS A 265 0.82 -64.52 29.75
N PRO A 266 0.43 -65.60 29.05
CA PRO A 266 0.78 -66.94 29.48
C PRO A 266 2.23 -67.29 29.13
N ALA A 267 2.77 -68.08 30.05
CA ALA A 267 4.14 -68.55 30.22
C ALA A 267 4.88 -69.09 28.99
N ALA A 268 6.20 -68.93 29.06
CA ALA A 268 7.19 -69.73 28.37
C ALA A 268 7.13 -71.20 28.81
N SER A 269 7.30 -72.12 27.85
CA SER A 269 7.79 -73.47 28.11
C SER A 269 8.61 -73.97 26.92
N GLU A 270 9.82 -74.45 27.28
CA GLU A 270 10.84 -75.20 26.51
C GLU A 270 11.88 -74.41 25.71
#